data_AF-A0A819F4G4-F1
#
_entry.id   AF-A0A819F4G4-F1
#
_cell.length_a   1.000
_cell.length_b   1.000
_cell.length_c   1.000
_cell.angle_alpha   90.00
_cell.angle_beta   90.00
_cell.angle_gamma   90.00
#
_symmetry.space_group_name_H-M   'P 1'
#
loop_
_entity.id
_entity.type
_entity.pdbx_description
1 polymer ?
#
loop_
_entity_poly.entity_id
_entity_poly.type
_entity_poly.pdbx_seq_one_letter_code
_entity_poly.pdbx_strand_id
1 'polypeptide(L)'
;MTSLSSSETFKKFPSRIDSYLYIYRRIEEYLVIVKQSTYWTWAIESNVKQLKDRLFESLAQVFMTNKGLQPNLCAKDKGQLMKMNMIQHLMSMTKIDKQTMNIFFVLCKLSFQSSILIDDHDRLRWKTIISNIQNFGITLQEFISNYIDYELAFREFPFDVPGFIELISKNHPLKYSQESPFRIFIRLCKNLNLNNEEFFEQYRTLFENGIKQKGYKFEYVGDLFSLVGRHDRIFDIYFTIYATNVDLNDLWTMFIYICTNSELNETIQKHLISKLINRTVHASIEDFLRYAKLSEQCMMKLKTEYRPRFLNIFEKIFDAFINIQLTEERYAHRFSESDLKKFLNIGLEMSLTHDLRRPSCLLIIRRLIFQRDTRLVSIADKIKSLFKKLNDFDQDICENNDPMFMIQDEWLQDYLLIIPEDFLRYFNENVYNYLCNNHQNNRWTIYIWKKMIELSIIKSKAENMNEMLFKLNEWMNIVKHNVYNINDTLTIILIISLFELIIVKYTKSILSLPNINNIIDFILQARQEQIHQIDTKQVDEFIQNAEISIQQILLLQGKFYFN
;
A
#
# COMPACT_ATOMS: atom_id res chain seq x y z
N MET A 1 -9.75 -69.96 -25.05
CA MET A 1 -10.11 -68.57 -24.72
C MET A 1 -11.56 -68.37 -25.10
N THR A 2 -12.49 -68.43 -24.14
CA THR A 2 -13.89 -68.04 -24.35
C THR A 2 -13.94 -66.54 -24.61
N SER A 3 -14.49 -66.14 -25.76
CA SER A 3 -14.47 -64.74 -26.15
C SER A 3 -15.36 -63.91 -25.22
N LEU A 4 -14.82 -62.81 -24.70
CA LEU A 4 -15.57 -61.76 -24.01
C LEU A 4 -16.61 -61.08 -24.93
N SER A 5 -16.69 -61.50 -26.20
CA SER A 5 -17.58 -60.94 -27.23
C SER A 5 -18.92 -61.66 -27.41
N SER A 6 -19.20 -62.76 -26.68
CA SER A 6 -20.53 -63.42 -26.80
C SER A 6 -21.61 -62.65 -26.02
N SER A 7 -22.76 -62.40 -26.67
CA SER A 7 -23.84 -61.55 -26.14
C SER A 7 -24.48 -62.09 -24.86
N GLU A 8 -24.48 -63.41 -24.64
CA GLU A 8 -24.97 -64.03 -23.41
C GLU A 8 -23.99 -63.92 -22.24
N THR A 9 -22.68 -64.00 -22.49
CA THR A 9 -21.66 -63.80 -21.45
C THR A 9 -21.58 -62.36 -20.97
N PHE A 10 -21.86 -61.38 -21.84
CA PHE A 10 -21.84 -59.97 -21.47
C PHE A 10 -22.95 -59.62 -20.47
N LYS A 11 -24.13 -60.26 -20.55
CA LYS A 11 -25.23 -60.06 -19.57
C LYS A 11 -24.83 -60.43 -18.13
N LYS A 12 -23.93 -61.40 -17.96
CA LYS A 12 -23.42 -61.85 -16.65
C LYS A 12 -22.11 -61.18 -16.25
N PHE A 13 -21.56 -60.32 -17.10
CA PHE A 13 -20.29 -59.65 -16.84
C PHE A 13 -20.33 -58.75 -15.59
N PRO A 14 -21.35 -57.88 -15.39
CA PRO A 14 -21.41 -57.01 -14.20
C PRO A 14 -21.42 -57.77 -12.87
N SER A 15 -22.00 -58.97 -12.82
CA SER A 15 -22.11 -59.79 -11.61
C SER A 15 -20.92 -60.74 -11.38
N ARG A 16 -19.92 -60.72 -12.26
CA ARG A 16 -18.75 -61.62 -12.22
C ARG A 16 -17.42 -60.89 -12.39
N ILE A 17 -17.39 -59.56 -12.24
CA ILE A 17 -16.19 -58.76 -12.49
C ILE A 17 -15.00 -59.23 -11.64
N ASP A 18 -15.23 -59.66 -10.40
CA ASP A 18 -14.18 -60.12 -9.49
C ASP A 18 -13.47 -61.35 -10.05
N SER A 19 -14.23 -62.31 -10.61
CA SER A 19 -13.65 -63.49 -11.24
C SER A 19 -12.76 -63.12 -12.41
N TYR A 20 -13.19 -62.17 -13.25
CA TYR A 20 -12.41 -61.73 -14.40
C TYR A 20 -11.13 -61.01 -13.99
N LEU A 21 -11.22 -60.10 -13.01
CA LEU A 21 -10.09 -59.36 -12.46
C LEU A 21 -9.09 -60.31 -11.77
N TYR A 22 -9.59 -61.26 -10.97
CA TYR A 22 -8.77 -62.27 -10.32
C TYR A 22 -8.05 -63.16 -11.33
N ILE A 23 -8.75 -63.67 -12.36
CA ILE A 23 -8.14 -64.51 -13.41
C ILE A 23 -7.06 -63.73 -14.15
N TYR A 24 -7.37 -62.50 -14.59
CA TYR A 24 -6.40 -61.64 -15.26
C TYR A 24 -5.15 -61.44 -14.41
N ARG A 25 -5.32 -61.16 -13.11
CA ARG A 25 -4.18 -60.97 -12.22
C ARG A 25 -3.33 -62.22 -12.03
N ARG A 26 -3.96 -63.39 -11.87
CA ARG A 26 -3.23 -64.67 -11.75
C ARG A 26 -2.43 -64.97 -13.02
N ILE A 27 -2.93 -64.58 -14.19
CA ILE A 27 -2.18 -64.67 -15.46
C ILE A 27 -0.98 -63.73 -15.42
N GLU A 28 -1.13 -62.47 -14.97
CA GLU A 28 0.02 -61.54 -14.84
C GLU A 28 1.09 -62.05 -13.88
N GLU A 29 0.69 -62.53 -12.69
CA GLU A 29 1.62 -63.08 -11.68
C GLU A 29 2.39 -64.28 -12.22
N TYR A 30 1.68 -65.19 -12.91
CA TYR A 30 2.31 -66.33 -13.58
C TYR A 30 3.32 -65.89 -14.63
N LEU A 31 2.99 -64.87 -15.44
CA LEU A 31 3.90 -64.36 -16.46
C LEU A 31 5.16 -63.72 -15.88
N VAL A 32 5.09 -63.05 -14.73
CA VAL A 32 6.27 -62.51 -14.05
C VAL A 32 7.20 -63.64 -13.62
N ILE A 33 6.66 -64.73 -13.08
CA ILE A 33 7.44 -65.92 -12.69
C ILE A 33 8.09 -66.56 -13.91
N VAL A 34 7.34 -66.71 -15.01
CA VAL A 34 7.87 -67.33 -16.24
C VAL A 34 8.86 -66.42 -16.98
N LYS A 35 8.78 -65.08 -16.86
CA LYS A 35 9.80 -64.14 -17.39
C LYS A 35 11.18 -64.33 -16.80
N GLN A 36 11.29 -64.91 -15.60
CA GLN A 36 12.56 -65.27 -14.99
C GLN A 36 13.16 -66.56 -15.59
N SER A 37 12.42 -67.25 -16.48
CA SER A 37 12.87 -68.41 -17.25
C SER A 37 13.17 -68.05 -18.71
N THR A 38 14.18 -68.69 -19.30
CA THR A 38 14.83 -68.33 -20.57
C THR A 38 13.96 -68.42 -21.84
N TYR A 39 12.70 -68.85 -21.78
CA TYR A 39 11.85 -69.17 -22.94
C TYR A 39 10.66 -68.21 -23.12
N TRP A 40 10.94 -66.91 -23.11
CA TRP A 40 9.90 -65.89 -23.16
C TRP A 40 9.67 -65.36 -24.59
N THR A 41 8.42 -65.26 -25.03
CA THR A 41 8.05 -64.85 -26.41
C THR A 41 7.13 -63.62 -26.43
N TRP A 42 7.41 -62.68 -27.34
CA TRP A 42 6.64 -61.44 -27.56
C TRP A 42 5.14 -61.65 -27.81
N ALA A 43 4.74 -62.81 -28.35
CA ALA A 43 3.36 -63.15 -28.62
C ALA A 43 2.50 -63.27 -27.34
N ILE A 44 3.09 -63.72 -26.23
CA ILE A 44 2.38 -63.90 -24.95
C ILE A 44 2.07 -62.54 -24.30
N GLU A 45 2.96 -61.53 -24.40
CA GLU A 45 2.65 -60.15 -23.96
C GLU A 45 1.48 -59.56 -24.71
N SER A 46 1.51 -59.70 -26.02
CA SER A 46 0.50 -59.13 -26.89
C SER A 46 -0.89 -59.66 -26.54
N ASN A 47 -1.02 -60.96 -26.27
CA ASN A 47 -2.27 -61.59 -25.90
C ASN A 47 -2.79 -61.16 -24.51
N VAL A 48 -1.91 -61.03 -23.51
CA VAL A 48 -2.33 -60.57 -22.17
C VAL A 48 -2.69 -59.09 -22.17
N LYS A 49 -1.97 -58.28 -22.96
CA LYS A 49 -2.33 -56.88 -23.19
C LYS A 49 -3.71 -56.76 -23.84
N GLN A 50 -3.99 -57.54 -24.89
CA GLN A 50 -5.32 -57.57 -25.52
C GLN A 50 -6.42 -58.04 -24.56
N LEU A 51 -6.15 -59.01 -23.69
CA LEU A 51 -7.09 -59.45 -22.66
C LEU A 51 -7.43 -58.30 -21.69
N LYS A 52 -6.40 -57.60 -21.19
CA LYS A 52 -6.56 -56.44 -20.32
C LYS A 52 -7.39 -55.34 -20.99
N ASP A 53 -7.03 -54.99 -22.22
CA ASP A 53 -7.67 -53.89 -22.95
C ASP A 53 -9.17 -54.20 -23.17
N ARG A 54 -9.51 -55.42 -23.61
CA ARG A 54 -10.92 -55.86 -23.75
C ARG A 54 -11.68 -55.91 -22.41
N LEU A 55 -11.01 -56.33 -21.33
CA LEU A 55 -11.60 -56.36 -20.00
C LEU A 55 -11.98 -54.94 -19.56
N PHE A 56 -11.05 -53.98 -19.73
CA PHE A 56 -11.25 -52.59 -19.34
C PHE A 56 -12.28 -51.87 -20.22
N GLU A 57 -12.30 -52.14 -21.53
CA GLU A 57 -13.36 -51.68 -22.43
C GLU A 57 -14.74 -52.19 -21.99
N SER A 58 -14.84 -53.47 -21.62
CA SER A 58 -16.09 -54.06 -21.14
C SER A 58 -16.54 -53.44 -19.80
N LEU A 59 -15.60 -53.20 -18.88
CA LEU A 59 -15.88 -52.49 -17.61
C LEU A 59 -16.41 -51.07 -17.89
N ALA A 60 -15.74 -50.33 -18.78
CA ALA A 60 -16.15 -48.98 -19.15
C ALA A 60 -17.52 -48.96 -19.82
N GLN A 61 -17.83 -49.94 -20.68
CA GLN A 61 -19.14 -50.04 -21.33
C GLN A 61 -20.27 -50.29 -20.33
N VAL A 62 -20.05 -51.21 -19.37
CA VAL A 62 -21.01 -51.44 -18.27
C VAL A 62 -21.18 -50.19 -17.41
N PHE A 63 -20.06 -49.50 -17.12
CA PHE A 63 -20.08 -48.26 -16.36
C PHE A 63 -20.89 -47.16 -17.04
N MET A 64 -20.62 -46.89 -18.32
CA MET A 64 -21.36 -45.89 -19.10
C MET A 64 -22.86 -46.21 -19.19
N THR A 65 -23.21 -47.46 -19.55
CA THR A 65 -24.61 -47.87 -19.74
C THR A 65 -25.44 -47.80 -18.46
N ASN A 66 -24.79 -47.88 -17.29
CA ASN A 66 -25.45 -47.80 -15.99
C ASN A 66 -25.19 -46.48 -15.25
N LYS A 67 -24.73 -45.43 -15.95
CA LYS A 67 -24.41 -44.11 -15.35
C LYS A 67 -23.53 -44.22 -14.10
N GLY A 68 -22.53 -45.10 -14.16
CA GLY A 68 -21.56 -45.32 -13.10
C GLY A 68 -22.00 -46.20 -11.93
N LEU A 69 -23.29 -46.55 -11.80
CA LEU A 69 -23.79 -47.36 -10.68
C LEU A 69 -23.29 -48.81 -10.70
N GLN A 70 -22.96 -49.33 -11.88
CA GLN A 70 -22.33 -50.62 -12.10
C GLN A 70 -21.00 -50.41 -12.84
N PRO A 71 -20.07 -51.37 -12.84
CA PRO A 71 -20.09 -52.60 -12.04
C PRO A 71 -19.61 -52.33 -10.60
N ASN A 72 -19.90 -53.26 -9.67
CA ASN A 72 -19.46 -53.21 -8.27
C ASN A 72 -18.71 -54.50 -7.90
N LEU A 73 -17.68 -54.39 -7.08
CA LEU A 73 -17.01 -55.56 -6.49
C LEU A 73 -18.03 -56.32 -5.63
N CYS A 74 -18.11 -57.64 -5.85
CA CYS A 74 -19.01 -58.53 -5.11
C CYS A 74 -18.27 -59.33 -4.03
N ALA A 75 -16.94 -59.43 -4.15
CA ALA A 75 -16.07 -60.15 -3.24
C ALA A 75 -16.03 -59.48 -1.87
N LYS A 76 -16.26 -60.28 -0.82
CA LYS A 76 -16.18 -59.85 0.58
C LYS A 76 -14.86 -60.26 1.25
N ASP A 77 -14.08 -61.14 0.61
CA ASP A 77 -12.81 -61.61 1.13
C ASP A 77 -11.70 -60.59 0.88
N LYS A 78 -11.15 -60.02 1.96
CA LYS A 78 -10.07 -59.01 1.88
C LYS A 78 -8.85 -59.54 1.15
N GLY A 79 -8.50 -60.81 1.34
CA GLY A 79 -7.35 -61.44 0.68
C GLY A 79 -7.52 -61.51 -0.84
N GLN A 80 -8.70 -61.84 -1.33
CA GLN A 80 -9.03 -61.84 -2.75
C GLN A 80 -9.02 -60.43 -3.34
N LEU A 81 -9.57 -59.44 -2.63
CA LEU A 81 -9.55 -58.04 -3.05
C LEU A 81 -8.12 -57.50 -3.13
N MET A 82 -7.29 -57.79 -2.12
CA MET A 82 -5.86 -57.46 -2.14
C MET A 82 -5.13 -58.12 -3.31
N LYS A 83 -5.47 -59.38 -3.64
CA LYS A 83 -4.90 -60.07 -4.80
C LYS A 83 -5.30 -59.40 -6.11
N MET A 84 -6.58 -59.05 -6.31
CA MET A 84 -7.04 -58.36 -7.51
C MET A 84 -6.32 -57.01 -7.73
N ASN A 85 -5.90 -56.35 -6.65
CA ASN A 85 -5.05 -55.15 -6.65
C ASN A 85 -5.53 -54.06 -7.62
N MET A 86 -6.78 -53.64 -7.44
CA MET A 86 -7.40 -52.59 -8.27
C MET A 86 -6.61 -51.28 -8.25
N ILE A 87 -5.99 -50.95 -7.12
CA ILE A 87 -5.14 -49.76 -6.97
C ILE A 87 -3.97 -49.83 -7.94
N GLN A 88 -3.27 -50.96 -8.07
CA GLN A 88 -2.17 -51.08 -9.03
C GLN A 88 -2.64 -50.85 -10.48
N HIS A 89 -3.82 -51.37 -10.84
CA HIS A 89 -4.38 -51.15 -12.18
C HIS A 89 -4.71 -49.68 -12.44
N LEU A 90 -5.35 -49.01 -11.49
CA LEU A 90 -5.60 -47.57 -11.57
C LEU A 90 -4.29 -46.78 -11.69
N MET A 91 -3.32 -47.06 -10.81
CA MET A 91 -2.05 -46.33 -10.76
C MET A 91 -1.14 -46.61 -11.97
N SER A 92 -1.43 -47.65 -12.75
CA SER A 92 -0.75 -47.93 -14.02
C SER A 92 -1.23 -47.05 -15.18
N MET A 93 -2.38 -46.38 -15.05
CA MET A 93 -2.84 -45.40 -16.03
C MET A 93 -2.03 -44.12 -15.90
N THR A 94 -1.31 -43.75 -16.96
CA THR A 94 -0.53 -42.49 -17.02
C THR A 94 -1.10 -41.46 -17.99
N LYS A 95 -2.12 -41.83 -18.78
CA LYS A 95 -2.75 -40.98 -19.78
C LYS A 95 -4.28 -41.05 -19.70
N ILE A 96 -4.92 -39.89 -19.74
CA ILE A 96 -6.38 -39.75 -19.84
C ILE A 96 -6.71 -38.99 -21.12
N ASP A 97 -7.48 -39.60 -22.01
CA ASP A 97 -8.06 -38.96 -23.20
C ASP A 97 -9.52 -39.40 -23.38
N LYS A 98 -10.17 -38.95 -24.47
CA LYS A 98 -11.59 -39.28 -24.74
C LYS A 98 -11.88 -40.78 -24.79
N GLN A 99 -10.90 -41.61 -25.17
CA GLN A 99 -11.07 -43.06 -25.24
C GLN A 99 -10.89 -43.71 -23.87
N THR A 100 -9.94 -43.22 -23.06
CA THR A 100 -9.59 -43.84 -21.78
C THR A 100 -10.32 -43.27 -20.57
N MET A 101 -11.04 -42.16 -20.70
CA MET A 101 -11.69 -41.47 -19.59
C MET A 101 -12.71 -42.34 -18.82
N ASN A 102 -13.56 -43.09 -19.53
CA ASN A 102 -14.53 -43.98 -18.86
C ASN A 102 -13.85 -45.19 -18.20
N ILE A 103 -12.73 -45.67 -18.76
CA ILE A 103 -11.87 -46.68 -18.14
C ILE A 103 -11.29 -46.13 -16.84
N PHE A 104 -10.80 -44.89 -16.87
CA PHE A 104 -10.26 -44.23 -15.68
C PHE A 104 -11.30 -44.12 -14.56
N PHE A 105 -12.52 -43.64 -14.86
CA PHE A 105 -13.57 -43.49 -13.84
C PHE A 105 -14.03 -44.84 -13.26
N VAL A 106 -14.20 -45.89 -14.09
CA VAL A 106 -14.57 -47.21 -13.54
C VAL A 106 -13.46 -47.80 -12.67
N LEU A 107 -12.18 -47.61 -13.05
CA LEU A 107 -11.06 -48.06 -12.23
C LEU A 107 -10.93 -47.26 -10.93
N CYS A 108 -11.22 -45.95 -10.94
CA CYS A 108 -11.32 -45.13 -9.73
C CYS A 108 -12.38 -45.69 -8.79
N LYS A 109 -13.61 -45.89 -9.31
CA LYS A 109 -14.73 -46.42 -8.53
C LYS A 109 -14.39 -47.75 -7.88
N LEU A 110 -13.90 -48.72 -8.66
CA LEU A 110 -13.55 -50.05 -8.16
C LEU A 110 -12.38 -49.99 -7.16
N SER A 111 -11.42 -49.08 -7.35
CA SER A 111 -10.29 -48.90 -6.43
C SER A 111 -10.75 -48.30 -5.09
N PHE A 112 -11.64 -47.31 -5.11
CA PHE A 112 -12.25 -46.78 -3.88
C PHE A 112 -13.07 -47.85 -3.17
N GLN A 113 -13.93 -48.57 -3.89
CA GLN A 113 -14.71 -49.66 -3.30
C GLN A 113 -13.80 -50.75 -2.69
N SER A 114 -12.71 -51.11 -3.38
CA SER A 114 -11.73 -52.06 -2.85
C SER A 114 -11.04 -51.54 -1.60
N SER A 115 -10.66 -50.26 -1.57
CA SER A 115 -10.05 -49.61 -0.41
C SER A 115 -10.98 -49.67 0.80
N ILE A 116 -12.28 -49.42 0.57
CA ILE A 116 -13.32 -49.51 1.60
C ILE A 116 -13.41 -50.91 2.20
N LEU A 117 -13.56 -51.91 1.34
CA LEU A 117 -13.79 -53.28 1.79
C LEU A 117 -12.58 -53.89 2.50
N ILE A 118 -11.38 -53.34 2.29
CA ILE A 118 -10.14 -53.80 2.91
C ILE A 118 -9.83 -53.04 4.23
N ASP A 119 -10.56 -51.96 4.55
CA ASP A 119 -10.30 -50.98 5.62
C ASP A 119 -9.01 -50.15 5.41
N ASP A 120 -8.68 -49.78 4.17
CA ASP A 120 -7.49 -48.96 3.82
C ASP A 120 -7.85 -47.51 3.40
N HIS A 121 -8.97 -47.01 3.94
CA HIS A 121 -9.66 -45.80 3.49
C HIS A 121 -8.77 -44.56 3.37
N ASP A 122 -7.77 -44.40 4.24
CA ASP A 122 -6.93 -43.20 4.30
C ASP A 122 -5.88 -43.11 3.18
N ARG A 123 -5.57 -44.22 2.51
CA ARG A 123 -4.46 -44.27 1.55
C ARG A 123 -4.80 -43.76 0.15
N LEU A 124 -6.05 -43.91 -0.29
CA LEU A 124 -6.44 -43.55 -1.64
C LEU A 124 -7.24 -42.24 -1.67
N ARG A 125 -6.62 -41.19 -2.21
CA ARG A 125 -7.23 -39.87 -2.37
C ARG A 125 -7.17 -39.41 -3.83
N TRP A 126 -8.12 -38.59 -4.24
CA TRP A 126 -8.17 -38.04 -5.59
C TRP A 126 -6.87 -37.34 -5.99
N LYS A 127 -6.28 -36.53 -5.11
CA LYS A 127 -4.96 -35.91 -5.33
C LYS A 127 -3.89 -36.94 -5.74
N THR A 128 -3.79 -38.06 -5.04
CA THR A 128 -2.79 -39.10 -5.32
C THR A 128 -3.05 -39.78 -6.68
N ILE A 129 -4.33 -40.05 -6.98
CA ILE A 129 -4.73 -40.65 -8.26
C ILE A 129 -4.38 -39.72 -9.43
N ILE A 130 -4.76 -38.44 -9.32
CA ILE A 130 -4.52 -37.45 -10.38
C ILE A 130 -3.03 -37.14 -10.54
N SER A 131 -2.25 -37.12 -9.46
CA SER A 131 -0.80 -36.90 -9.49
C SER A 131 -0.06 -37.90 -10.38
N ASN A 132 -0.54 -39.15 -10.44
CA ASN A 132 0.02 -40.23 -11.25
C ASN A 132 -0.23 -40.07 -12.75
N ILE A 133 -1.21 -39.26 -13.14
CA ILE A 133 -1.49 -38.99 -14.55
C ILE A 133 -0.43 -38.01 -15.07
N GLN A 134 0.25 -38.42 -16.14
CA GLN A 134 1.29 -37.64 -16.80
C GLN A 134 0.70 -36.79 -17.93
N ASN A 135 -0.24 -37.36 -18.70
CA ASN A 135 -0.75 -36.73 -19.92
C ASN A 135 -2.29 -36.65 -19.92
N PHE A 136 -2.81 -35.43 -19.96
CA PHE A 136 -4.23 -35.15 -20.19
C PHE A 136 -4.45 -34.74 -21.65
N GLY A 137 -5.13 -35.60 -22.40
CA GLY A 137 -5.62 -35.34 -23.77
C GLY A 137 -7.07 -34.84 -23.82
N ILE A 138 -7.59 -34.37 -22.70
CA ILE A 138 -8.93 -33.77 -22.53
C ILE A 138 -8.79 -32.45 -21.76
N THR A 139 -9.77 -31.57 -21.91
CA THR A 139 -9.83 -30.31 -21.17
C THR A 139 -10.28 -30.53 -19.72
N LEU A 140 -9.96 -29.56 -18.85
CA LEU A 140 -10.45 -29.54 -17.46
C LEU A 140 -11.98 -29.67 -17.40
N GLN A 141 -12.69 -28.94 -18.29
CA GLN A 141 -14.14 -28.95 -18.32
C GLN A 141 -14.71 -30.28 -18.78
N GLU A 142 -14.10 -30.94 -19.77
CA GLU A 142 -14.50 -32.30 -20.18
C GLU A 142 -14.37 -33.31 -19.03
N PHE A 143 -13.28 -33.25 -18.26
CA PHE A 143 -13.09 -34.11 -17.09
C PHE A 143 -14.18 -33.88 -16.04
N ILE A 144 -14.42 -32.61 -15.66
CA ILE A 144 -15.42 -32.27 -14.64
C ILE A 144 -16.84 -32.63 -15.10
N SER A 145 -17.19 -32.38 -16.36
CA SER A 145 -18.50 -32.78 -16.90
C SER A 145 -18.73 -34.28 -16.80
N ASN A 146 -17.72 -35.10 -17.13
CA ASN A 146 -17.85 -36.55 -17.00
C ASN A 146 -17.91 -37.00 -15.54
N TYR A 147 -17.16 -36.36 -14.63
CA TYR A 147 -17.29 -36.65 -13.21
C TYR A 147 -18.72 -36.39 -12.72
N ILE A 148 -19.33 -35.26 -13.11
CA ILE A 148 -20.69 -34.90 -12.73
C ILE A 148 -21.71 -35.92 -13.27
N ASP A 149 -21.54 -36.40 -14.51
CA ASP A 149 -22.40 -37.44 -15.09
C ASP A 149 -22.39 -38.74 -14.27
N TYR A 150 -21.32 -38.98 -13.52
CA TYR A 150 -21.11 -40.17 -12.68
C TYR A 150 -21.01 -39.86 -11.18
N GLU A 151 -21.42 -38.67 -10.72
CA GLU A 151 -21.19 -38.20 -9.35
C GLU A 151 -21.73 -39.18 -8.28
N LEU A 152 -22.89 -39.79 -8.56
CA LEU A 152 -23.51 -40.77 -7.68
C LEU A 152 -22.63 -42.01 -7.43
N ALA A 153 -21.75 -42.37 -8.38
CA ALA A 153 -20.82 -43.48 -8.23
C ALA A 153 -19.71 -43.18 -7.21
N PHE A 154 -19.46 -41.90 -6.91
CA PHE A 154 -18.39 -41.43 -6.03
C PHE A 154 -18.91 -40.83 -4.72
N ARG A 155 -20.18 -41.06 -4.36
CA ARG A 155 -20.79 -40.47 -3.15
C ARG A 155 -20.02 -40.76 -1.86
N GLU A 156 -19.43 -41.94 -1.73
CA GLU A 156 -18.62 -42.33 -0.56
C GLU A 156 -17.20 -41.72 -0.59
N PHE A 157 -16.71 -41.32 -1.77
CA PHE A 157 -15.39 -40.72 -2.00
C PHE A 157 -15.51 -39.53 -2.95
N PRO A 158 -16.19 -38.44 -2.52
CA PRO A 158 -16.45 -37.30 -3.37
C PRO A 158 -15.14 -36.66 -3.84
N PHE A 159 -15.17 -36.08 -5.03
CA PHE A 159 -14.04 -35.30 -5.54
C PHE A 159 -13.81 -34.09 -4.64
N ASP A 160 -12.59 -33.95 -4.12
CA ASP A 160 -12.23 -33.00 -3.07
C ASP A 160 -11.40 -31.82 -3.58
N VAL A 161 -11.25 -30.78 -2.74
CA VAL A 161 -10.45 -29.58 -3.07
C VAL A 161 -9.00 -29.94 -3.45
N PRO A 162 -8.27 -30.79 -2.68
CA PRO A 162 -6.92 -31.21 -3.06
C PRO A 162 -6.85 -31.92 -4.41
N GLY A 163 -7.82 -32.80 -4.72
CA GLY A 163 -7.91 -33.48 -6.01
C GLY A 163 -8.16 -32.52 -7.17
N PHE A 164 -9.04 -31.53 -6.97
CA PHE A 164 -9.31 -30.51 -7.98
C PHE A 164 -8.10 -29.60 -8.26
N ILE A 165 -7.38 -29.19 -7.22
CA ILE A 165 -6.15 -28.39 -7.36
C ILE A 165 -5.08 -29.17 -8.12
N GLU A 166 -4.90 -30.45 -7.83
CA GLU A 166 -3.97 -31.31 -8.58
C GLU A 166 -4.40 -31.47 -10.05
N LEU A 167 -5.70 -31.59 -10.32
CA LEU A 167 -6.20 -31.64 -11.68
C LEU A 167 -5.91 -30.33 -12.44
N ILE A 168 -6.08 -29.18 -11.80
CA ILE A 168 -5.71 -27.87 -12.37
C ILE A 168 -4.20 -27.80 -12.64
N SER A 169 -3.36 -28.28 -11.72
CA SER A 169 -1.90 -28.24 -11.88
C SER A 169 -1.44 -29.01 -13.13
N LYS A 170 -2.09 -30.14 -13.43
CA LYS A 170 -1.79 -31.00 -14.59
C LYS A 170 -2.45 -30.55 -15.88
N ASN A 171 -3.62 -29.92 -15.81
CA ASN A 171 -4.47 -29.60 -16.95
C ASN A 171 -4.86 -28.12 -16.99
N HIS A 172 -3.89 -27.24 -16.73
CA HIS A 172 -4.15 -25.83 -16.53
C HIS A 172 -4.64 -25.16 -17.84
N PRO A 173 -5.80 -24.48 -17.85
CA PRO A 173 -6.44 -23.95 -19.07
C PRO A 173 -5.76 -22.75 -19.76
N LEU A 174 -4.51 -22.41 -19.41
CA LEU A 174 -3.87 -21.15 -19.81
C LEU A 174 -3.62 -20.98 -21.31
N LYS A 175 -3.66 -22.08 -22.08
CA LYS A 175 -3.26 -22.02 -23.49
C LYS A 175 -4.33 -21.51 -24.46
N TYR A 176 -5.63 -21.53 -24.11
CA TYR A 176 -6.69 -21.34 -25.13
C TYR A 176 -7.96 -20.59 -24.70
N SER A 177 -8.06 -20.09 -23.47
CA SER A 177 -9.31 -19.47 -22.98
C SER A 177 -9.37 -17.96 -23.23
N GLN A 178 -10.49 -17.47 -23.76
CA GLN A 178 -10.83 -16.03 -23.74
C GLN A 178 -11.27 -15.58 -22.33
N GLU A 179 -11.86 -16.47 -21.54
CA GLU A 179 -12.29 -16.23 -20.16
C GLU A 179 -11.11 -16.42 -19.18
N SER A 180 -11.05 -15.61 -18.11
CA SER A 180 -10.07 -15.78 -17.04
C SER A 180 -10.13 -17.18 -16.41
N PRO A 181 -8.98 -17.86 -16.23
CA PRO A 181 -8.96 -19.21 -15.64
C PRO A 181 -9.56 -19.23 -14.23
N PHE A 182 -9.45 -18.15 -13.46
CA PHE A 182 -9.98 -18.07 -12.10
C PHE A 182 -11.51 -18.04 -12.07
N ARG A 183 -12.16 -17.42 -13.07
CA ARG A 183 -13.62 -17.48 -13.23
C ARG A 183 -14.09 -18.90 -13.56
N ILE A 184 -13.34 -19.59 -14.42
CA ILE A 184 -13.58 -20.99 -14.75
C ILE A 184 -13.45 -21.86 -13.49
N PHE A 185 -12.40 -21.67 -12.69
CA PHE A 185 -12.20 -22.44 -11.46
C PHE A 185 -13.35 -22.26 -10.47
N ILE A 186 -13.81 -21.03 -10.22
CA ILE A 186 -14.97 -20.80 -9.34
C ILE A 186 -16.24 -21.46 -9.88
N ARG A 187 -16.49 -21.38 -11.19
CA ARG A 187 -17.64 -22.04 -11.82
C ARG A 187 -17.57 -23.55 -11.61
N LEU A 188 -16.40 -24.15 -11.81
CA LEU A 188 -16.20 -25.58 -11.62
C LEU A 188 -16.27 -26.00 -10.14
N CYS A 189 -15.72 -25.21 -9.20
CA CYS A 189 -15.90 -25.44 -7.77
C CYS A 189 -17.37 -25.47 -7.39
N LYS A 190 -18.19 -24.53 -7.90
CA LYS A 190 -19.64 -24.52 -7.67
C LYS A 190 -20.32 -25.76 -8.24
N ASN A 191 -19.96 -26.16 -9.46
CA ASN A 191 -20.52 -27.37 -10.08
C ASN A 191 -20.19 -28.65 -9.28
N LEU A 192 -19.06 -28.66 -8.59
CA LEU A 192 -18.59 -29.76 -7.75
C LEU A 192 -19.00 -29.64 -6.27
N ASN A 193 -19.74 -28.59 -5.90
CA ASN A 193 -20.06 -28.25 -4.51
C ASN A 193 -18.82 -28.12 -3.59
N LEU A 194 -17.69 -27.66 -4.12
CA LEU A 194 -16.45 -27.44 -3.37
C LEU A 194 -16.48 -26.10 -2.62
N ASN A 195 -15.82 -26.05 -1.47
CA ASN A 195 -15.63 -24.81 -0.71
C ASN A 195 -14.64 -23.88 -1.43
N ASN A 196 -15.12 -22.71 -1.86
CA ASN A 196 -14.31 -21.72 -2.57
C ASN A 196 -13.20 -21.11 -1.72
N GLU A 197 -13.44 -20.89 -0.42
CA GLU A 197 -12.42 -20.32 0.48
C GLU A 197 -11.29 -21.32 0.69
N GLU A 198 -11.62 -22.58 1.00
CA GLU A 198 -10.65 -23.66 1.13
C GLU A 198 -9.83 -23.84 -0.16
N PHE A 199 -10.50 -23.78 -1.31
CA PHE A 199 -9.85 -23.83 -2.61
C PHE A 199 -8.80 -22.73 -2.75
N PHE A 200 -9.16 -21.46 -2.52
CA PHE A 200 -8.21 -20.37 -2.66
C PHE A 200 -7.11 -20.39 -1.59
N GLU A 201 -7.36 -20.89 -0.39
CA GLU A 201 -6.30 -21.07 0.61
C GLU A 201 -5.24 -22.08 0.15
N GLN A 202 -5.66 -23.20 -0.44
CA GLN A 202 -4.75 -24.25 -0.89
C GLN A 202 -4.11 -23.95 -2.26
N TYR A 203 -4.81 -23.25 -3.15
CA TYR A 203 -4.35 -22.94 -4.51
C TYR A 203 -3.19 -21.92 -4.55
N ARG A 204 -2.95 -21.18 -3.46
CA ARG A 204 -1.95 -20.09 -3.39
C ARG A 204 -0.55 -20.47 -3.91
N THR A 205 -0.11 -21.71 -3.69
CA THR A 205 1.22 -22.18 -4.11
C THR A 205 1.32 -22.32 -5.63
N LEU A 206 0.25 -22.81 -6.29
CA LEU A 206 0.20 -22.87 -7.75
C LEU A 206 0.15 -21.48 -8.35
N PHE A 207 -0.63 -20.58 -7.73
CA PHE A 207 -0.67 -19.18 -8.13
C PHE A 207 0.70 -18.50 -8.05
N GLU A 208 1.42 -18.66 -6.94
CA GLU A 208 2.77 -18.11 -6.76
C GLU A 208 3.74 -18.59 -7.84
N ASN A 209 3.74 -19.90 -8.13
CA ASN A 209 4.56 -20.46 -9.19
C ASN A 209 4.19 -19.89 -10.57
N GLY A 210 2.89 -19.73 -10.84
CA GLY A 210 2.42 -19.14 -12.09
C GLY A 210 2.78 -17.66 -12.23
N ILE A 211 2.77 -16.86 -11.15
CA ILE A 211 3.25 -15.48 -11.18
C ILE A 211 4.77 -15.42 -11.44
N LYS A 212 5.57 -16.23 -10.74
CA LYS A 212 7.03 -16.29 -10.93
C LYS A 212 7.42 -16.67 -12.37
N GLN A 213 6.63 -17.54 -12.99
CA GLN A 213 6.85 -18.00 -14.36
C GLN A 213 6.19 -17.08 -15.41
N LYS A 214 5.56 -15.97 -15.00
CA LYS A 214 4.77 -15.09 -15.88
C LYS A 214 3.72 -15.86 -16.70
N GLY A 215 3.14 -16.91 -16.10
CA GLY A 215 2.18 -17.80 -16.74
C GLY A 215 0.77 -17.21 -16.85
N TYR A 216 0.47 -16.14 -16.10
CA TYR A 216 -0.83 -15.46 -16.12
C TYR A 216 -0.75 -14.16 -16.92
N LYS A 217 -1.79 -13.90 -17.72
CA LYS A 217 -2.01 -12.56 -18.28
C LYS A 217 -2.38 -11.60 -17.14
N PHE A 218 -1.98 -10.34 -17.30
CA PHE A 218 -2.22 -9.28 -16.33
C PHE A 218 -3.71 -9.16 -15.95
N GLU A 219 -4.60 -9.18 -16.93
CA GLU A 219 -6.05 -9.05 -16.73
C GLU A 219 -6.62 -10.24 -15.94
N TYR A 220 -6.06 -11.43 -16.11
CA TYR A 220 -6.50 -12.61 -15.34
C TYR A 220 -6.19 -12.45 -13.86
N VAL A 221 -5.04 -11.85 -13.52
CA VAL A 221 -4.68 -11.57 -12.13
C VAL A 221 -5.60 -10.49 -11.53
N GLY A 222 -5.91 -9.43 -12.29
CA GLY A 222 -6.86 -8.41 -11.84
C GLY A 222 -8.29 -8.95 -11.61
N ASP A 223 -8.73 -9.88 -12.46
CA ASP A 223 -9.98 -10.62 -12.28
C ASP A 223 -9.96 -11.43 -10.97
N LEU A 224 -8.85 -12.10 -10.65
CA LEU A 224 -8.71 -12.83 -9.40
C LEU A 224 -8.85 -11.89 -8.19
N PHE A 225 -8.17 -10.75 -8.19
CA PHE A 225 -8.28 -9.76 -7.11
C PHE A 225 -9.70 -9.25 -6.92
N SER A 226 -10.43 -9.06 -8.02
CA SER A 226 -11.85 -8.68 -7.97
C SER A 226 -12.70 -9.78 -7.34
N LEU A 227 -12.41 -11.05 -7.66
CA LEU A 227 -13.13 -12.21 -7.12
C LEU A 227 -12.88 -12.42 -5.62
N VAL A 228 -11.63 -12.29 -5.17
CA VAL A 228 -11.27 -12.51 -3.76
C VAL A 228 -11.36 -11.24 -2.90
N GLY A 229 -11.66 -10.09 -3.50
CA GLY A 229 -11.65 -8.77 -2.85
C GLY A 229 -12.57 -8.61 -1.65
N ARG A 230 -13.55 -9.49 -1.44
CA ARG A 230 -14.42 -9.49 -0.26
C ARG A 230 -13.87 -10.30 0.92
N HIS A 231 -12.84 -11.12 0.70
CA HIS A 231 -12.26 -12.00 1.71
C HIS A 231 -10.90 -11.44 2.17
N ASP A 232 -10.84 -10.77 3.33
CA ASP A 232 -9.65 -10.04 3.82
C ASP A 232 -8.37 -10.87 3.79
N ARG A 233 -8.41 -12.05 4.40
CA ARG A 233 -7.25 -12.96 4.47
C ARG A 233 -6.83 -13.48 3.09
N ILE A 234 -7.78 -13.87 2.25
CA ILE A 234 -7.49 -14.43 0.93
C ILE A 234 -6.92 -13.33 0.03
N PHE A 235 -7.55 -12.16 -0.01
CA PHE A 235 -7.04 -11.03 -0.80
C PHE A 235 -5.60 -10.67 -0.42
N ASP A 236 -5.29 -10.55 0.88
CA ASP A 236 -3.92 -10.25 1.33
C ASP A 236 -2.91 -11.30 0.85
N ILE A 237 -3.22 -12.59 0.96
CA ILE A 237 -2.33 -13.68 0.52
C ILE A 237 -1.99 -13.51 -0.97
N TYR A 238 -3.00 -13.38 -1.82
CA TYR A 238 -2.81 -13.30 -3.26
C TYR A 238 -2.16 -11.98 -3.69
N PHE A 239 -2.57 -10.86 -3.10
CA PHE A 239 -2.00 -9.57 -3.42
C PHE A 239 -0.55 -9.45 -2.92
N THR A 240 -0.22 -10.06 -1.79
CA THR A 240 1.17 -10.19 -1.31
C THR A 240 2.02 -11.02 -2.25
N ILE A 241 1.53 -12.18 -2.69
CA ILE A 241 2.23 -13.02 -3.66
C ILE A 241 2.52 -12.23 -4.94
N TYR A 242 1.53 -11.49 -5.46
CA TYR A 242 1.76 -10.65 -6.63
C TYR A 242 2.78 -9.54 -6.34
N ALA A 243 2.55 -8.72 -5.32
CA ALA A 243 3.38 -7.57 -4.99
C ALA A 243 4.85 -7.92 -4.67
N THR A 244 5.14 -9.14 -4.22
CA THR A 244 6.51 -9.62 -3.95
C THR A 244 7.22 -10.15 -5.20
N ASN A 245 6.49 -10.53 -6.24
CA ASN A 245 7.04 -11.18 -7.44
C ASN A 245 7.00 -10.29 -8.69
N VAL A 246 6.42 -9.09 -8.63
CA VAL A 246 6.41 -8.11 -9.74
C VAL A 246 7.25 -6.88 -9.42
N ASP A 247 7.63 -6.10 -10.44
CA ASP A 247 8.28 -4.81 -10.20
C ASP A 247 7.28 -3.75 -9.70
N LEU A 248 7.78 -2.57 -9.32
CA LEU A 248 6.91 -1.51 -8.80
C LEU A 248 5.97 -0.95 -9.89
N ASN A 249 6.40 -0.95 -11.15
CA ASN A 249 5.61 -0.42 -12.26
C ASN A 249 4.40 -1.30 -12.57
N ASP A 250 4.58 -2.62 -12.57
CA ASP A 250 3.53 -3.61 -12.72
C ASP A 250 2.56 -3.58 -11.53
N LEU A 251 3.06 -3.30 -10.32
CA LEU A 251 2.22 -3.13 -9.13
C LEU A 251 1.34 -1.88 -9.23
N TRP A 252 1.90 -0.74 -9.67
CA TRP A 252 1.13 0.49 -9.91
C TRP A 252 0.11 0.33 -11.03
N THR A 253 0.49 -0.39 -12.08
CA THR A 253 -0.42 -0.69 -13.20
C THR A 253 -1.59 -1.56 -12.73
N MET A 254 -1.32 -2.56 -11.88
CA MET A 254 -2.36 -3.38 -11.25
C MET A 254 -3.26 -2.57 -10.32
N PHE A 255 -2.70 -1.64 -9.53
CA PHE A 255 -3.48 -0.72 -8.71
C PHE A 255 -4.48 0.09 -9.56
N ILE A 256 -4.02 0.70 -10.65
CA ILE A 256 -4.86 1.45 -11.59
C ILE A 256 -5.94 0.54 -12.20
N TYR A 257 -5.56 -0.67 -12.59
CA TYR A 257 -6.48 -1.66 -13.15
C TYR A 257 -7.58 -2.04 -12.16
N ILE A 258 -7.25 -2.35 -10.92
CA ILE A 258 -8.20 -2.69 -9.85
C ILE A 258 -9.14 -1.51 -9.61
N CYS A 259 -8.62 -0.29 -9.50
CA CYS A 259 -9.45 0.90 -9.27
C CYS A 259 -10.43 1.19 -10.41
N THR A 260 -10.08 0.80 -11.64
CA THR A 260 -10.92 1.02 -12.82
C THR A 260 -11.97 -0.08 -13.02
N ASN A 261 -11.62 -1.33 -12.69
CA ASN A 261 -12.43 -2.50 -13.06
C ASN A 261 -13.12 -3.20 -11.87
N SER A 262 -12.83 -2.81 -10.63
CA SER A 262 -13.34 -3.48 -9.43
C SER A 262 -13.91 -2.52 -8.39
N GLU A 263 -14.80 -3.03 -7.54
CA GLU A 263 -15.37 -2.27 -6.43
C GLU A 263 -14.32 -2.09 -5.32
N LEU A 264 -13.88 -0.84 -5.07
CA LEU A 264 -12.91 -0.51 -4.02
C LEU A 264 -13.52 -0.61 -2.61
N ASN A 265 -13.80 -1.80 -2.11
CA ASN A 265 -14.25 -1.98 -0.72
C ASN A 265 -13.11 -1.70 0.29
N GLU A 266 -13.42 -1.74 1.59
CA GLU A 266 -12.45 -1.46 2.66
C GLU A 266 -11.27 -2.42 2.68
N THR A 267 -11.53 -3.72 2.44
CA THR A 267 -10.51 -4.77 2.35
C THR A 267 -9.48 -4.46 1.27
N ILE A 268 -9.94 -4.16 0.05
CA ILE A 268 -9.08 -3.84 -1.08
C ILE A 268 -8.27 -2.58 -0.79
N GLN A 269 -8.91 -1.51 -0.29
CA GLN A 269 -8.24 -0.27 0.07
C GLN A 269 -7.10 -0.50 1.07
N LYS A 270 -7.39 -1.18 2.18
CA LYS A 270 -6.43 -1.50 3.26
C LYS A 270 -5.16 -2.15 2.71
N HIS A 271 -5.32 -3.20 1.91
CA HIS A 271 -4.19 -3.97 1.39
C HIS A 271 -3.45 -3.28 0.24
N LEU A 272 -4.16 -2.57 -0.64
CA LEU A 272 -3.54 -1.72 -1.66
C LEU A 272 -2.64 -0.67 -1.02
N ILE A 273 -3.17 0.09 -0.06
CA ILE A 273 -2.43 1.13 0.68
C ILE A 273 -1.18 0.52 1.31
N SER A 274 -1.33 -0.58 2.07
CA SER A 274 -0.23 -1.22 2.79
C SER A 274 0.92 -1.64 1.86
N LYS A 275 0.63 -2.39 0.78
CA LYS A 275 1.71 -2.88 -0.11
C LYS A 275 2.30 -1.78 -0.99
N LEU A 276 1.47 -0.86 -1.48
CA LEU A 276 1.95 0.26 -2.31
C LEU A 276 2.83 1.20 -1.50
N ILE A 277 2.46 1.55 -0.26
CA ILE A 277 3.32 2.36 0.61
C ILE A 277 4.68 1.69 0.78
N ASN A 278 4.71 0.43 1.23
CA ASN A 278 5.96 -0.28 1.54
C ASN A 278 6.95 -0.32 0.38
N ARG A 279 6.47 -0.36 -0.86
CA ARG A 279 7.34 -0.37 -2.05
C ARG A 279 7.59 1.01 -2.64
N THR A 280 6.62 1.91 -2.58
CA THR A 280 6.70 3.23 -3.23
C THR A 280 7.58 4.19 -2.44
N VAL A 281 7.65 4.08 -1.11
CA VAL A 281 8.46 4.98 -0.27
C VAL A 281 9.95 5.01 -0.66
N HIS A 282 10.45 3.97 -1.34
CA HIS A 282 11.82 3.88 -1.84
C HIS A 282 11.96 4.11 -3.36
N ALA A 283 10.88 4.52 -4.03
CA ALA A 283 10.90 4.83 -5.46
C ALA A 283 11.77 6.04 -5.77
N SER A 284 12.27 6.11 -7.01
CA SER A 284 12.93 7.31 -7.52
C SER A 284 11.92 8.44 -7.75
N ILE A 285 12.41 9.69 -7.79
CA ILE A 285 11.59 10.87 -8.12
C ILE A 285 10.91 10.69 -9.48
N GLU A 286 11.67 10.26 -10.49
CA GLU A 286 11.16 10.06 -11.85
C GLU A 286 10.07 9.00 -11.93
N ASP A 287 10.26 7.88 -11.22
CA ASP A 287 9.26 6.81 -11.15
C ASP A 287 7.98 7.29 -10.48
N PHE A 288 8.09 7.99 -9.35
CA PHE A 288 6.91 8.50 -8.65
C PHE A 288 6.15 9.53 -9.50
N LEU A 289 6.85 10.47 -10.16
CA LEU A 289 6.22 11.44 -11.06
C LEU A 289 5.48 10.74 -12.22
N ARG A 290 6.05 9.65 -12.76
CA ARG A 290 5.35 8.81 -13.75
C ARG A 290 4.08 8.19 -13.16
N TYR A 291 4.13 7.65 -11.95
CA TYR A 291 2.97 7.06 -11.27
C TYR A 291 1.89 8.09 -10.95
N ALA A 292 2.26 9.30 -10.52
CA ALA A 292 1.35 10.41 -10.29
C ALA A 292 0.61 10.80 -11.58
N LYS A 293 1.34 10.98 -12.69
CA LYS A 293 0.75 11.28 -14.00
C LYS A 293 -0.21 10.18 -14.49
N LEU A 294 0.15 8.91 -14.32
CA LEU A 294 -0.76 7.80 -14.65
C LEU A 294 -2.01 7.80 -13.77
N SER A 295 -1.86 8.17 -12.50
CA SER A 295 -2.96 8.26 -11.54
C SER A 295 -3.90 9.42 -11.87
N GLU A 296 -3.39 10.59 -12.26
CA GLU A 296 -4.18 11.73 -12.76
C GLU A 296 -5.00 11.35 -14.00
N GLN A 297 -4.36 10.72 -14.99
CA GLN A 297 -5.03 10.25 -16.21
C GLN A 297 -6.12 9.22 -15.91
N CYS A 298 -5.88 8.35 -14.92
CA CYS A 298 -6.88 7.39 -14.46
C CYS A 298 -8.05 8.11 -13.77
N MET A 299 -7.77 9.03 -12.86
CA MET A 299 -8.77 9.79 -12.10
C MET A 299 -9.79 10.46 -13.02
N MET A 300 -9.33 11.06 -14.12
CA MET A 300 -10.20 11.71 -15.11
C MET A 300 -11.19 10.73 -15.79
N LYS A 301 -10.82 9.45 -15.89
CA LYS A 301 -11.64 8.38 -16.52
C LYS A 301 -12.50 7.62 -15.51
N LEU A 302 -12.21 7.72 -14.22
CA LEU A 302 -12.97 7.03 -13.18
C LEU A 302 -14.39 7.62 -13.06
N LYS A 303 -15.36 6.72 -12.83
CA LYS A 303 -16.72 7.09 -12.44
C LYS A 303 -16.69 7.91 -11.15
N THR A 304 -17.55 8.92 -11.06
CA THR A 304 -17.60 9.88 -9.94
C THR A 304 -17.69 9.20 -8.58
N GLU A 305 -18.44 8.10 -8.48
CA GLU A 305 -18.62 7.32 -7.24
C GLU A 305 -17.34 6.67 -6.70
N TYR A 306 -16.36 6.36 -7.55
CA TYR A 306 -15.12 5.69 -7.14
C TYR A 306 -13.96 6.66 -6.88
N ARG A 307 -14.07 7.90 -7.38
CA ARG A 307 -13.01 8.92 -7.24
C ARG A 307 -12.59 9.15 -5.79
N PRO A 308 -13.50 9.28 -4.80
CA PRO A 308 -13.07 9.55 -3.43
C PRO A 308 -12.20 8.45 -2.83
N ARG A 309 -12.52 7.19 -3.13
CA ARG A 309 -11.76 6.02 -2.63
C ARG A 309 -10.40 5.92 -3.31
N PHE A 310 -10.34 6.18 -4.61
CA PHE A 310 -9.10 6.26 -5.35
C PHE A 310 -8.17 7.35 -4.80
N LEU A 311 -8.71 8.57 -4.63
CA LEU A 311 -7.99 9.71 -4.07
C LEU A 311 -7.46 9.37 -2.68
N ASN A 312 -8.29 8.81 -1.78
CA ASN A 312 -7.84 8.38 -0.46
C ASN A 312 -6.66 7.38 -0.49
N ILE A 313 -6.66 6.41 -1.41
CA ILE A 313 -5.52 5.47 -1.54
C ILE A 313 -4.28 6.22 -2.01
N PHE A 314 -4.39 6.99 -3.10
CA PHE A 314 -3.26 7.74 -3.67
C PHE A 314 -2.67 8.71 -2.64
N GLU A 315 -3.55 9.44 -1.97
CA GLU A 315 -3.25 10.43 -0.93
C GLU A 315 -2.37 9.82 0.18
N LYS A 316 -2.77 8.65 0.71
CA LYS A 316 -1.98 7.95 1.73
C LYS A 316 -0.62 7.48 1.25
N ILE A 317 -0.52 7.06 -0.03
CA ILE A 317 0.75 6.64 -0.63
C ILE A 317 1.67 7.85 -0.83
N PHE A 318 1.12 8.95 -1.33
CA PHE A 318 1.83 10.21 -1.51
C PHE A 318 2.36 10.75 -0.19
N ASP A 319 1.53 10.78 0.85
CA ASP A 319 1.94 11.27 2.17
C ASP A 319 3.09 10.45 2.76
N ALA A 320 3.01 9.12 2.66
CA ALA A 320 4.07 8.25 3.13
C ALA A 320 5.36 8.43 2.32
N PHE A 321 5.25 8.56 1.00
CA PHE A 321 6.39 8.82 0.12
C PHE A 321 7.08 10.14 0.48
N ILE A 322 6.34 11.25 0.53
CA ILE A 322 6.89 12.57 0.87
C ILE A 322 7.52 12.58 2.25
N ASN A 323 6.87 11.97 3.24
CA ASN A 323 7.40 11.89 4.59
C ASN A 323 8.77 11.21 4.62
N ILE A 324 8.90 10.01 4.03
CA ILE A 324 10.19 9.30 3.99
C ILE A 324 11.23 10.08 3.17
N GLN A 325 10.85 10.61 2.01
CA GLN A 325 11.77 11.27 1.10
C GLN A 325 12.33 12.61 1.64
N LEU A 326 11.55 13.34 2.44
CA LEU A 326 11.96 14.66 2.95
C LEU A 326 12.46 14.66 4.40
N THR A 327 12.23 13.60 5.17
CA THR A 327 12.71 13.49 6.55
C THR A 327 13.97 12.65 6.69
N GLU A 328 14.15 11.60 5.89
CA GLU A 328 15.33 10.75 5.99
C GLU A 328 16.56 11.38 5.30
N GLU A 329 17.68 11.45 6.02
CA GLU A 329 18.92 12.09 5.55
C GLU A 329 19.43 11.54 4.21
N ARG A 330 19.23 10.23 3.96
CA ARG A 330 19.65 9.56 2.72
C ARG A 330 18.94 10.07 1.45
N TYR A 331 17.78 10.72 1.60
CA TYR A 331 16.95 11.20 0.49
C TYR A 331 16.77 12.72 0.46
N ALA A 332 16.83 13.37 1.62
CA ALA A 332 16.47 14.79 1.78
C ALA A 332 17.23 15.78 0.88
N HIS A 333 18.42 15.42 0.38
CA HIS A 333 19.25 16.28 -0.47
C HIS A 333 19.05 16.08 -1.99
N ARG A 334 18.14 15.16 -2.38
CA ARG A 334 17.98 14.76 -3.80
C ARG A 334 16.99 15.61 -4.59
N PHE A 335 16.17 16.42 -3.91
CA PHE A 335 15.07 17.15 -4.54
C PHE A 335 15.53 18.53 -4.99
N SER A 336 15.30 18.85 -6.27
CA SER A 336 15.39 20.23 -6.73
C SER A 336 14.14 21.02 -6.31
N GLU A 337 14.24 22.35 -6.32
CA GLU A 337 13.09 23.23 -6.08
C GLU A 337 11.94 22.95 -7.08
N SER A 338 12.29 22.67 -8.34
CA SER A 338 11.31 22.31 -9.38
C SER A 338 10.56 21.02 -9.04
N ASP A 339 11.24 20.02 -8.48
CA ASP A 339 10.60 18.77 -8.09
C ASP A 339 9.64 18.98 -6.92
N LEU A 340 10.05 19.75 -5.92
CA LEU A 340 9.20 20.09 -4.77
C LEU A 340 7.95 20.85 -5.20
N LYS A 341 8.08 21.83 -6.13
CA LYS A 341 6.92 22.55 -6.70
C LYS A 341 5.97 21.59 -7.43
N LYS A 342 6.49 20.63 -8.21
CA LYS A 342 5.65 19.58 -8.85
C LYS A 342 4.92 18.71 -7.82
N PHE A 343 5.59 18.29 -6.76
CA PHE A 343 4.95 17.50 -5.71
C PHE A 343 3.88 18.29 -4.96
N LEU A 344 4.08 19.59 -4.76
CA LEU A 344 3.05 20.44 -4.16
C LEU A 344 1.78 20.48 -5.02
N ASN A 345 1.94 20.61 -6.35
CA ASN A 345 0.81 20.57 -7.28
C ASN A 345 0.11 19.21 -7.28
N ILE A 346 0.87 18.10 -7.26
CA ILE A 346 0.30 16.75 -7.14
C ILE A 346 -0.49 16.63 -5.83
N GLY A 347 0.07 17.10 -4.71
CA GLY A 347 -0.58 17.05 -3.39
C GLY A 347 -1.89 17.84 -3.33
N LEU A 348 -1.99 18.92 -4.12
CA LEU A 348 -3.20 19.73 -4.30
C LEU A 348 -4.22 19.02 -5.20
N GLU A 349 -3.82 18.65 -6.43
CA GLU A 349 -4.71 18.11 -7.46
C GLU A 349 -5.22 16.70 -7.13
N MET A 350 -4.36 15.88 -6.51
CA MET A 350 -4.64 14.47 -6.20
C MET A 350 -5.00 14.28 -4.73
N SER A 351 -5.90 15.12 -4.20
CA SER A 351 -6.41 15.02 -2.83
C SER A 351 -7.92 15.18 -2.77
N LEU A 352 -8.51 14.69 -1.68
CA LEU A 352 -9.95 14.84 -1.45
C LEU A 352 -10.36 16.28 -1.09
N THR A 353 -9.49 17.00 -0.40
CA THR A 353 -9.80 18.29 0.20
C THR A 353 -9.23 19.48 -0.57
N HIS A 354 -8.30 19.23 -1.51
CA HIS A 354 -7.55 20.27 -2.21
C HIS A 354 -6.89 21.28 -1.25
N ASP A 355 -6.42 20.79 -0.11
CA ASP A 355 -5.97 21.62 1.02
C ASP A 355 -4.45 21.49 1.25
N LEU A 356 -3.77 22.64 1.36
CA LEU A 356 -2.34 22.70 1.65
C LEU A 356 -1.97 22.44 3.11
N ARG A 357 -2.94 22.43 4.03
CA ARG A 357 -2.72 22.13 5.46
C ARG A 357 -2.40 20.67 5.73
N ARG A 358 -2.36 19.83 4.69
CA ARG A 358 -2.03 18.41 4.78
C ARG A 358 -0.54 18.22 5.12
N PRO A 359 -0.17 17.20 5.93
CA PRO A 359 1.20 17.04 6.42
C PRO A 359 2.28 17.02 5.33
N SER A 360 2.02 16.34 4.20
CA SER A 360 2.96 16.26 3.07
C SER A 360 3.18 17.61 2.38
N CYS A 361 2.11 18.36 2.12
CA CYS A 361 2.18 19.72 1.59
C CYS A 361 2.94 20.65 2.54
N LEU A 362 2.66 20.58 3.85
CA LEU A 362 3.39 21.34 4.86
C LEU A 362 4.88 20.99 4.92
N LEU A 363 5.24 19.70 4.80
CA LEU A 363 6.62 19.23 4.70
C LEU A 363 7.33 19.79 3.46
N ILE A 364 6.65 19.81 2.31
CA ILE A 364 7.17 20.37 1.06
C ILE A 364 7.38 21.88 1.20
N ILE A 365 6.41 22.62 1.73
CA ILE A 365 6.49 24.07 1.96
C ILE A 365 7.64 24.38 2.92
N ARG A 366 7.77 23.60 4.00
CA ARG A 366 8.90 23.71 4.94
C ARG A 366 10.24 23.58 4.22
N ARG A 367 10.37 22.65 3.27
CA ARG A 367 11.60 22.47 2.49
C ARG A 367 11.84 23.58 1.48
N LEU A 368 10.81 24.05 0.79
CA LEU A 368 10.94 25.15 -0.18
C LEU A 368 11.38 26.46 0.48
N ILE A 369 10.75 26.82 1.61
CA ILE A 369 10.90 28.15 2.21
C ILE A 369 11.88 28.13 3.39
N PHE A 370 11.72 27.18 4.32
CA PHE A 370 12.40 27.17 5.63
C PHE A 370 13.59 26.21 5.69
N GLN A 371 14.03 25.64 4.57
CA GLN A 371 15.20 24.76 4.58
C GLN A 371 16.48 25.54 4.92
N ARG A 372 17.14 25.06 5.96
CA ARG A 372 18.42 25.56 6.46
C ARG A 372 19.51 25.47 5.40
N ASP A 373 20.11 26.60 5.07
CA ASP A 373 21.41 26.65 4.42
C ASP A 373 22.49 26.68 5.52
N THR A 374 23.22 25.57 5.66
CA THR A 374 24.26 25.43 6.69
C THR A 374 25.49 26.30 6.43
N ARG A 375 25.62 26.89 5.24
CA ARG A 375 26.71 27.82 4.89
C ARG A 375 26.45 29.23 5.45
N LEU A 376 25.19 29.57 5.73
CA LEU A 376 24.81 30.87 6.27
C LEU A 376 25.02 30.87 7.78
N VAL A 377 26.12 31.49 8.21
CA VAL A 377 26.49 31.62 9.63
C VAL A 377 25.74 32.78 10.27
N SER A 378 25.68 33.92 9.58
CA SER A 378 24.96 35.11 10.03
C SER A 378 23.45 34.88 9.97
N ILE A 379 22.76 35.19 11.05
CA ILE A 379 21.30 35.20 11.05
C ILE A 379 20.75 36.16 10.00
N ALA A 380 21.46 37.27 9.71
CA ALA A 380 21.02 38.26 8.73
C ALA A 380 20.89 37.65 7.34
N ASP A 381 21.88 36.87 6.93
CA ASP A 381 21.84 36.20 5.64
C ASP A 381 20.77 35.11 5.60
N LYS A 382 20.47 34.44 6.73
CA LYS A 382 19.36 33.48 6.82
C LYS A 382 18.00 34.15 6.60
N ILE A 383 17.76 35.32 7.20
CA ILE A 383 16.51 36.08 7.02
C ILE A 383 16.41 36.61 5.58
N LYS A 384 17.50 37.16 5.03
CA LYS A 384 17.54 37.59 3.62
C LYS A 384 17.21 36.43 2.68
N SER A 385 17.79 35.25 2.93
CA SER A 385 17.48 34.05 2.16
C SER A 385 16.03 33.61 2.32
N LEU A 386 15.46 33.72 3.52
CA LEU A 386 14.06 33.36 3.79
C LEU A 386 13.10 34.22 2.98
N PHE A 387 13.25 35.55 3.02
CA PHE A 387 12.39 36.44 2.26
C PHE A 387 12.60 36.35 0.76
N LYS A 388 13.84 36.11 0.31
CA LYS A 388 14.08 35.80 -1.10
C LYS A 388 13.29 34.56 -1.54
N LYS A 389 13.41 33.45 -0.80
CA LYS A 389 12.67 32.21 -1.09
C LYS A 389 11.16 32.42 -1.04
N LEU A 390 10.66 33.25 -0.14
CA LEU A 390 9.24 33.57 -0.04
C LEU A 390 8.75 34.42 -1.22
N ASN A 391 9.56 35.38 -1.69
CA ASN A 391 9.21 36.16 -2.88
C ASN A 391 9.25 35.32 -4.17
N ASP A 392 10.15 34.33 -4.22
CA ASP A 392 10.28 33.35 -5.32
C ASP A 392 9.26 32.20 -5.21
N PHE A 393 8.49 32.17 -4.12
CA PHE A 393 7.41 31.21 -3.89
C PHE A 393 6.14 31.60 -4.65
N ASP A 394 5.22 30.65 -4.78
CA ASP A 394 4.01 30.82 -5.58
C ASP A 394 3.07 31.88 -4.97
N GLN A 395 2.84 32.96 -5.71
CA GLN A 395 2.02 34.09 -5.27
C GLN A 395 0.55 33.68 -5.06
N ASP A 396 0.01 32.80 -5.91
CA ASP A 396 -1.37 32.35 -5.80
C ASP A 396 -1.58 31.57 -4.51
N ILE A 397 -0.57 30.80 -4.08
CA ILE A 397 -0.61 30.09 -2.80
C ILE A 397 -0.62 31.09 -1.63
N CYS A 398 0.26 32.10 -1.66
CA CYS A 398 0.36 33.10 -0.61
C CYS A 398 -0.90 33.96 -0.45
N GLU A 399 -1.62 34.24 -1.54
CA GLU A 399 -2.83 35.06 -1.51
C GLU A 399 -4.05 34.29 -0.96
N ASN A 400 -4.16 33.00 -1.31
CA ASN A 400 -5.35 32.20 -1.01
C ASN A 400 -5.30 31.45 0.32
N ASN A 401 -4.13 31.36 0.96
CA ASN A 401 -3.95 30.56 2.18
C ASN A 401 -3.47 31.41 3.36
N ASP A 402 -4.07 31.16 4.53
CA ASP A 402 -3.71 31.84 5.77
C ASP A 402 -2.43 31.22 6.38
N PRO A 403 -1.33 32.00 6.52
CA PRO A 403 -0.06 31.50 7.05
C PRO A 403 -0.17 30.97 8.49
N MET A 404 -1.17 31.44 9.27
CA MET A 404 -1.37 31.00 10.65
C MET A 404 -1.65 29.51 10.80
N PHE A 405 -2.29 28.89 9.82
CA PHE A 405 -2.61 27.46 9.84
C PHE A 405 -1.57 26.59 9.11
N MET A 406 -0.54 27.21 8.54
CA MET A 406 0.44 26.52 7.70
C MET A 406 1.84 26.54 8.29
N ILE A 407 2.22 27.62 8.96
CA ILE A 407 3.57 27.82 9.47
C ILE A 407 3.61 27.43 10.95
N GLN A 408 4.57 26.58 11.32
CA GLN A 408 4.77 26.17 12.71
C GLN A 408 5.93 26.94 13.33
N ASP A 409 5.81 27.33 14.59
CA ASP A 409 6.82 28.08 15.34
C ASP A 409 8.20 27.39 15.36
N GLU A 410 8.22 26.05 15.34
CA GLU A 410 9.44 25.23 15.29
C GLU A 410 10.26 25.48 14.02
N TRP A 411 9.63 25.87 12.91
CA TRP A 411 10.31 26.13 11.63
C TRP A 411 11.06 27.46 11.66
N LEU A 412 10.70 28.35 12.59
CA LEU A 412 11.29 29.68 12.74
C LEU A 412 12.48 29.71 13.71
N GLN A 413 12.77 28.60 14.40
CA GLN A 413 13.78 28.55 15.49
C GLN A 413 15.18 29.00 15.07
N ASP A 414 15.59 28.68 13.85
CA ASP A 414 16.91 29.04 13.29
C ASP A 414 16.98 30.50 12.78
N TYR A 415 15.83 31.18 12.77
CA TYR A 415 15.67 32.57 12.34
C TYR A 415 15.40 33.50 13.54
N LEU A 416 15.34 32.96 14.77
CA LEU A 416 15.11 33.75 15.98
C LEU A 416 16.35 34.55 16.36
N LEU A 417 16.15 35.84 16.57
CA LEU A 417 17.16 36.81 16.94
C LEU A 417 17.58 36.62 18.40
N ILE A 418 18.89 36.66 18.66
CA ILE A 418 19.38 36.83 20.04
C ILE A 418 19.26 38.30 20.39
N ILE A 419 18.32 38.62 21.28
CA ILE A 419 18.11 39.99 21.73
C ILE A 419 19.00 40.26 22.95
N PRO A 420 19.80 41.35 22.97
CA PRO A 420 19.93 42.44 21.97
C PRO A 420 21.04 42.22 20.90
N GLU A 421 21.89 41.21 21.04
CA GLU A 421 23.16 41.08 20.31
C GLU A 421 23.03 41.03 18.78
N ASP A 422 22.11 40.21 18.28
CA ASP A 422 21.78 40.16 16.86
C ASP A 422 20.93 41.36 16.48
N PHE A 423 19.98 41.71 17.36
CA PHE A 423 19.02 42.78 17.18
C PHE A 423 19.70 44.06 16.68
N LEU A 424 20.75 44.55 17.36
CA LEU A 424 21.46 45.78 16.97
C LEU A 424 22.17 45.70 15.61
N ARG A 425 22.64 44.51 15.20
CA ARG A 425 23.38 44.31 13.94
C ARG A 425 22.47 44.39 12.71
N TYR A 426 21.20 44.03 12.85
CA TYR A 426 20.21 44.09 11.77
C TYR A 426 19.82 45.50 11.37
N PHE A 427 19.96 46.44 12.30
CA PHE A 427 19.66 47.85 12.09
C PHE A 427 20.88 48.65 11.66
N ASN A 428 21.96 47.98 11.26
CA ASN A 428 22.91 48.61 10.36
C ASN A 428 22.16 48.94 9.05
N GLU A 429 22.28 50.19 8.61
CA GLU A 429 21.66 50.77 7.42
C GLU A 429 21.62 49.82 6.21
N ASN A 430 22.71 49.07 5.97
CA ASN A 430 22.80 48.14 4.84
C ASN A 430 21.91 46.89 4.95
N VAL A 431 21.77 46.32 6.16
CA VAL A 431 20.97 45.09 6.35
C VAL A 431 19.49 45.45 6.39
N TYR A 432 19.15 46.51 7.10
CA TYR A 432 17.79 47.02 7.21
C TYR A 432 17.24 47.46 5.84
N ASN A 433 17.97 48.32 5.10
CA ASN A 433 17.53 48.75 3.78
C ASN A 433 17.36 47.58 2.82
N TYR A 434 18.23 46.57 2.89
CA TYR A 434 18.04 45.37 2.09
C TYR A 434 16.73 44.65 2.44
N LEU A 435 16.43 44.45 3.72
CA LEU A 435 15.21 43.75 4.15
C LEU A 435 13.97 44.53 3.71
N CYS A 436 13.91 45.85 3.94
CA CYS A 436 12.80 46.70 3.53
C CYS A 436 12.63 46.73 1.99
N ASN A 437 13.72 46.69 1.23
CA ASN A 437 13.65 46.77 -0.23
C ASN A 437 13.38 45.43 -0.93
N ASN A 438 13.56 44.28 -0.24
CA ASN A 438 13.54 42.96 -0.87
C ASN A 438 12.53 41.99 -0.25
N HIS A 439 11.45 42.48 0.34
CA HIS A 439 10.33 41.64 0.77
C HIS A 439 9.04 42.05 0.05
N GLN A 440 8.17 41.09 -0.21
CA GLN A 440 6.80 41.39 -0.65
C GLN A 440 5.93 41.73 0.57
N ASN A 441 5.19 42.84 0.47
CA ASN A 441 4.14 43.19 1.42
C ASN A 441 2.92 42.27 1.24
N ASN A 442 3.06 41.01 1.65
CA ASN A 442 2.01 40.01 1.65
C ASN A 442 1.77 39.47 3.07
N ARG A 443 0.64 38.78 3.26
CA ARG A 443 0.22 38.26 4.58
C ARG A 443 1.23 37.30 5.19
N TRP A 444 1.93 36.51 4.36
CA TRP A 444 2.93 35.54 4.81
C TRP A 444 4.19 36.21 5.34
N THR A 445 4.74 37.18 4.60
CA THR A 445 5.92 37.95 5.02
C THR A 445 5.65 38.64 6.37
N ILE A 446 4.49 39.29 6.47
CA ILE A 446 4.04 39.98 7.68
C ILE A 446 3.92 39.00 8.86
N TYR A 447 3.26 37.85 8.65
CA TYR A 447 3.08 36.85 9.67
C TYR A 447 4.40 36.23 10.14
N ILE A 448 5.27 35.83 9.21
CA ILE A 448 6.59 35.25 9.50
C ILE A 448 7.43 36.23 10.30
N TRP A 449 7.49 37.49 9.87
CA TRP A 449 8.27 38.52 10.55
C TRP A 449 7.76 38.76 11.97
N LYS A 450 6.44 38.94 12.12
CA LYS A 450 5.80 39.10 13.43
C LYS A 450 6.12 37.91 14.35
N LYS A 451 5.95 36.67 13.87
CA LYS A 451 6.22 35.46 14.67
C LYS A 451 7.69 35.32 15.04
N MET A 452 8.61 35.61 14.13
CA MET A 452 10.04 35.57 14.42
C MET A 452 10.39 36.54 15.55
N ILE A 453 9.85 37.76 15.53
CA ILE A 453 10.10 38.75 16.58
C ILE A 453 9.46 38.31 17.90
N GLU A 454 8.18 37.91 17.89
CA GLU A 454 7.46 37.39 19.07
C GLU A 454 8.23 36.25 19.74
N LEU A 455 8.65 35.24 18.97
CA LEU A 455 9.38 34.07 19.49
C LEU A 455 10.78 34.46 19.99
N SER A 456 11.45 35.44 19.35
CA SER A 456 12.74 35.97 19.80
C SER A 456 12.63 36.69 21.15
N ILE A 457 11.53 37.43 21.35
CA ILE A 457 11.16 38.11 22.61
C ILE A 457 10.86 37.10 23.72
N ILE A 458 10.14 36.03 23.40
CA ILE A 458 9.84 34.97 24.37
C ILE A 458 11.13 34.25 24.81
N LYS A 459 12.03 33.97 23.86
CA LYS A 459 13.31 33.28 24.11
C LYS A 459 14.33 34.12 24.89
N SER A 460 14.16 35.45 24.97
CA SER A 460 15.07 36.31 25.75
C SER A 460 14.97 36.01 27.25
N LYS A 461 16.11 35.63 27.85
CA LYS A 461 16.20 35.32 29.28
C LYS A 461 16.02 36.56 30.14
N ALA A 462 15.37 36.40 31.29
CA ALA A 462 15.14 37.47 32.25
C ALA A 462 16.42 38.07 32.86
N GLU A 463 17.52 37.33 32.87
CA GLU A 463 18.78 37.73 33.54
C GLU A 463 19.62 38.74 32.73
N ASN A 464 19.37 38.92 31.43
CA ASN A 464 20.09 39.87 30.56
C ASN A 464 19.30 41.16 30.26
N MET A 465 18.22 41.45 31.01
CA MET A 465 17.25 42.47 30.64
C MET A 465 17.73 43.92 30.84
N ASN A 466 18.58 44.21 31.84
CA ASN A 466 19.19 45.54 31.99
C ASN A 466 20.23 45.82 30.89
N GLU A 467 21.04 44.83 30.54
CA GLU A 467 21.99 44.91 29.43
C GLU A 467 21.27 45.09 28.09
N MET A 468 20.12 44.42 27.92
CA MET A 468 19.24 44.60 26.76
C MET A 468 18.74 46.03 26.64
N LEU A 469 18.22 46.62 27.72
CA LEU A 469 17.73 48.00 27.72
C LEU A 469 18.88 49.01 27.51
N PHE A 470 20.04 48.77 28.12
CA PHE A 470 21.24 49.59 27.90
C PHE A 470 21.69 49.54 26.44
N LYS A 471 21.80 48.35 25.84
CA LYS A 471 22.16 48.16 24.43
C LYS A 471 21.11 48.74 23.47
N LEU A 472 19.81 48.63 23.77
CA LEU A 472 18.74 49.27 23.01
C LEU A 472 18.82 50.80 23.09
N ASN A 473 19.09 51.36 24.27
CA ASN A 473 19.28 52.79 24.45
C ASN A 473 20.55 53.29 23.73
N GLU A 474 21.69 52.62 23.88
CA GLU A 474 22.92 52.91 23.13
C GLU A 474 22.66 52.89 21.62
N TRP A 475 21.97 51.87 21.14
CA TRP A 475 21.61 51.76 19.73
C TRP A 475 20.70 52.88 19.25
N MET A 476 19.66 53.24 20.01
CA MET A 476 18.79 54.39 19.69
C MET A 476 19.61 55.68 19.57
N ASN A 477 20.64 55.85 20.39
CA ASN A 477 21.52 57.02 20.33
C ASN A 477 22.53 56.96 19.17
N ILE A 478 22.88 55.77 18.69
CA ILE A 478 23.92 55.53 17.66
C ILE A 478 23.33 55.48 16.25
N VAL A 479 22.13 54.90 16.06
CA VAL A 479 21.53 54.78 14.74
C VAL A 479 20.80 56.07 14.36
N LYS A 480 21.08 56.57 13.16
CA LYS A 480 20.38 57.73 12.64
C LYS A 480 18.93 57.36 12.35
N HIS A 481 17.99 57.95 13.09
CA HIS A 481 16.55 57.66 12.94
C HIS A 481 15.98 57.95 11.54
N ASN A 482 16.68 58.73 10.71
CA ASN A 482 16.32 58.98 9.31
C ASN A 482 16.56 57.79 8.37
N VAL A 483 17.16 56.69 8.86
CA VAL A 483 17.34 55.43 8.12
C VAL A 483 16.05 54.61 8.09
N TYR A 484 15.15 54.80 9.07
CA TYR A 484 13.91 54.01 9.15
C TYR A 484 12.85 54.52 8.20
N ASN A 485 12.27 53.61 7.42
CA ASN A 485 11.07 53.90 6.69
C ASN A 485 9.87 53.73 7.65
N ILE A 486 9.39 54.84 8.20
CA ILE A 486 8.22 54.89 9.08
C ILE A 486 6.95 54.29 8.45
N ASN A 487 6.90 54.20 7.11
CA ASN A 487 5.78 53.63 6.37
C ASN A 487 5.97 52.13 6.05
N ASP A 488 7.10 51.53 6.43
CA ASP A 488 7.39 50.13 6.16
C ASP A 488 6.76 49.20 7.21
N THR A 489 6.03 48.18 6.75
CA THR A 489 5.23 47.31 7.65
C THR A 489 6.11 46.45 8.56
N LEU A 490 7.27 45.98 8.09
CA LEU A 490 8.20 45.20 8.92
C LEU A 490 8.79 46.07 10.04
N THR A 491 9.06 47.34 9.73
CA THR A 491 9.54 48.36 10.67
C THR A 491 8.52 48.65 11.76
N ILE A 492 7.26 48.82 11.36
CA ILE A 492 6.13 49.02 12.26
C ILE A 492 5.99 47.85 13.23
N ILE A 493 5.94 46.61 12.73
CA ILE A 493 5.80 45.39 13.55
C ILE A 493 6.94 45.30 14.58
N LEU A 494 8.15 45.60 14.15
CA LEU A 494 9.34 45.53 14.97
C LEU A 494 9.35 46.56 16.10
N ILE A 495 8.95 47.80 15.82
CA ILE A 495 8.79 48.85 16.83
C ILE A 495 7.68 48.48 17.83
N ILE A 496 6.56 47.96 17.34
CA ILE A 496 5.43 47.51 18.18
C ILE A 496 5.88 46.38 19.11
N SER A 497 6.55 45.35 18.60
CA SER A 497 6.96 44.22 19.42
C SER A 497 8.06 44.59 20.43
N LEU A 498 8.95 45.52 20.10
CA LEU A 498 9.88 46.11 21.07
C LEU A 498 9.13 46.80 22.20
N PHE A 499 8.11 47.58 21.86
CA PHE A 499 7.28 48.28 22.81
C PHE A 499 6.47 47.33 23.70
N GLU A 500 5.86 46.30 23.13
CA GLU A 500 5.17 45.24 23.89
C GLU A 500 6.14 44.51 24.83
N LEU A 501 7.38 44.22 24.41
CA LEU A 501 8.39 43.63 25.30
C LEU A 501 8.72 44.55 26.47
N ILE A 502 8.90 45.85 26.21
CA ILE A 502 9.14 46.90 27.20
C ILE A 502 7.97 46.94 28.20
N ILE A 503 6.73 46.97 27.72
CA ILE A 503 5.51 47.00 28.55
C ILE A 503 5.34 45.72 29.37
N VAL A 504 5.30 44.56 28.71
CA VAL A 504 4.88 43.27 29.29
C VAL A 504 5.87 42.79 30.34
N LYS A 505 7.17 43.06 30.16
CA LYS A 505 8.20 42.55 31.07
C LYS A 505 8.62 43.55 32.18
N TYR A 506 8.30 44.85 32.11
CA TYR A 506 8.70 45.83 33.15
C TYR A 506 7.82 47.09 33.29
N THR A 507 6.82 47.07 34.18
CA THR A 507 6.14 48.32 34.59
C THR A 507 6.92 49.18 35.60
N LYS A 508 7.98 48.67 36.24
CA LYS A 508 8.68 49.38 37.35
C LYS A 508 10.13 49.83 37.08
N SER A 509 10.84 49.26 36.10
CA SER A 509 12.29 49.48 35.90
C SER A 509 12.66 50.31 34.66
N ILE A 510 11.70 50.59 33.77
CA ILE A 510 11.99 51.29 32.51
C ILE A 510 12.20 52.80 32.71
N LEU A 511 11.63 53.35 33.78
CA LEU A 511 11.71 54.77 34.13
C LEU A 511 13.12 55.22 34.57
N SER A 512 14.03 54.29 34.84
CA SER A 512 15.43 54.57 35.18
C SER A 512 16.38 54.51 33.98
N LEU A 513 15.87 54.28 32.77
CA LEU A 513 16.70 54.27 31.55
C LEU A 513 17.02 55.69 31.08
N PRO A 514 18.28 55.99 30.70
CA PRO A 514 18.62 57.25 30.06
C PRO A 514 17.82 57.41 28.76
N ASN A 515 17.37 58.63 28.44
CA ASN A 515 16.66 58.97 27.19
C ASN A 515 15.32 58.25 26.93
N ILE A 516 14.67 57.70 27.97
CA ILE A 516 13.32 57.11 27.86
C ILE A 516 12.30 58.08 27.25
N ASN A 517 12.45 59.39 27.47
CA ASN A 517 11.60 60.41 26.87
C ASN A 517 11.67 60.41 25.33
N ASN A 518 12.85 60.23 24.73
CA ASN A 518 12.99 60.17 23.26
C ASN A 518 12.34 58.92 22.68
N ILE A 519 12.38 57.81 23.43
CA ILE A 519 11.74 56.55 23.05
C ILE A 519 10.21 56.72 23.11
N ILE A 520 9.70 57.30 24.20
CA ILE A 520 8.29 57.62 24.37
C ILE A 520 7.84 58.61 23.27
N ASP A 521 8.61 59.65 22.97
CA ASP A 521 8.30 60.64 21.94
C ASP A 521 8.24 60.02 20.53
N PHE A 522 9.18 59.13 20.19
CA PHE A 522 9.16 58.38 18.93
C PHE A 522 7.91 57.49 18.83
N ILE A 523 7.53 56.82 19.93
CA ILE A 523 6.31 55.98 19.98
C ILE A 523 5.05 56.85 19.88
N LEU A 524 5.03 58.02 20.53
CA LEU A 524 3.93 58.96 20.46
C LEU A 524 3.81 59.60 19.07
N GLN A 525 4.92 59.81 18.36
CA GLN A 525 4.91 60.23 16.95
C GLN A 525 4.36 59.12 16.04
N ALA A 526 4.83 57.89 16.20
CA ALA A 526 4.29 56.72 15.48
C ALA A 526 2.79 56.50 15.75
N ARG A 527 2.32 56.82 16.96
CA ARG A 527 0.89 56.86 17.35
C ARG A 527 0.11 57.96 16.63
N GLN A 528 0.69 59.15 16.47
CA GLN A 528 0.03 60.32 15.85
C GLN A 528 -0.11 60.18 14.33
N GLU A 529 0.78 59.41 13.68
CA GLU A 529 0.77 59.16 12.24
C GLU A 529 -0.24 58.09 11.76
N GLN A 530 -1.20 57.69 12.61
CA GLN A 530 -2.26 56.71 12.30
C GLN A 530 -1.75 55.34 11.80
N ILE A 531 -0.65 54.86 12.36
CA ILE A 531 -0.23 53.47 12.16
C ILE A 531 -1.25 52.56 12.85
N HIS A 532 -2.22 52.02 12.10
CA HIS A 532 -3.39 51.25 12.56
C HIS A 532 -3.10 49.96 13.37
N GLN A 533 -1.85 49.71 13.74
CA GLN A 533 -1.41 48.48 14.41
C GLN A 533 -0.91 48.69 15.84
N ILE A 534 -0.80 49.93 16.33
CA ILE A 534 -0.44 50.20 17.74
C ILE A 534 -1.72 50.15 18.58
N ASP A 535 -1.80 49.24 19.56
CA ASP A 535 -2.90 49.20 20.54
C ASP A 535 -2.80 50.42 21.46
N THR A 536 -3.48 51.48 21.07
CA THR A 536 -3.50 52.77 21.78
C THR A 536 -4.00 52.62 23.22
N LYS A 537 -4.82 51.60 23.52
CA LYS A 537 -5.33 51.35 24.86
C LYS A 537 -4.24 50.75 25.76
N GLN A 538 -3.42 49.82 25.26
CA GLN A 538 -2.25 49.33 26.02
C GLN A 538 -1.20 50.42 26.23
N VAL A 539 -0.99 51.29 25.24
CA VAL A 539 -0.11 52.47 25.36
C VAL A 539 -0.63 53.41 26.46
N ASP A 540 -1.92 53.72 26.44
CA ASP A 540 -2.54 54.63 27.40
C ASP A 540 -2.58 54.02 28.83
N GLU A 541 -2.83 52.71 28.96
CA GLU A 541 -2.72 51.99 30.23
C GLU A 541 -1.27 51.94 30.73
N PHE A 542 -0.27 51.77 29.85
CA PHE A 542 1.15 51.85 30.21
C PHE A 542 1.51 53.25 30.71
N ILE A 543 1.11 54.31 30.00
CA ILE A 543 1.36 55.69 30.39
C ILE A 543 0.70 55.98 31.75
N GLN A 544 -0.56 55.57 31.97
CA GLN A 544 -1.24 55.74 33.26
C GLN A 544 -0.60 54.93 34.39
N ASN A 545 -0.22 53.68 34.16
CA ASN A 545 0.44 52.84 35.16
C ASN A 545 1.87 53.34 35.50
N ALA A 546 2.56 53.90 34.51
CA ALA A 546 3.84 54.57 34.69
C ALA A 546 3.68 55.89 35.44
N GLU A 547 2.62 56.67 35.18
CA GLU A 547 2.31 57.91 35.89
C GLU A 547 2.05 57.65 37.38
N ILE A 548 1.34 56.58 37.73
CA ILE A 548 1.16 56.11 39.11
C ILE A 548 2.49 55.68 39.73
N SER A 549 3.36 54.99 38.97
CA SER A 549 4.67 54.55 39.45
C SER A 549 5.64 55.73 39.65
N ILE A 550 5.60 56.73 38.76
CA ILE A 550 6.33 58.01 38.85
C ILE A 550 5.82 58.79 40.07
N GLN A 551 4.51 58.88 40.28
CA GLN A 551 3.94 59.49 41.48
C GLN A 551 4.38 58.76 42.75
N GLN A 552 4.36 57.43 42.79
CA GLN A 552 4.81 56.65 43.95
C GLN A 552 6.31 56.81 44.25
N ILE A 553 7.16 56.94 43.22
CA ILE A 553 8.60 57.22 43.37
C ILE A 553 8.82 58.67 43.85
N LEU A 554 8.16 59.65 43.24
CA LEU A 554 8.26 61.07 43.61
C LEU A 554 7.68 61.35 45.01
N LEU A 555 6.66 60.60 45.44
CA LEU A 555 6.08 60.66 46.78
C LEU A 555 6.85 59.82 47.81
N LEU A 556 7.95 59.14 47.41
CA LEU A 556 8.76 58.25 48.27
C LEU A 556 7.95 57.13 48.95
N GLN A 557 6.89 56.65 48.30
CA GLN A 557 5.99 55.62 48.86
C GLN A 557 6.36 54.19 48.42
N GLY A 558 7.29 54.02 47.49
CA GLY A 558 7.84 52.71 47.11
C GLY A 558 8.98 52.27 48.02
N LYS A 559 9.01 51.00 48.43
CA LYS A 559 10.19 50.38 49.07
C LYS A 559 11.36 50.42 48.08
N PHE A 560 12.30 51.33 48.29
CA PHE A 560 13.60 51.30 47.66
C PHE A 560 14.37 50.08 48.18
N TYR A 561 14.40 48.99 47.40
CA TYR A 561 15.46 48.01 47.55
C TYR A 561 16.67 48.53 46.77
N PHE A 562 17.55 49.24 47.48
CA PHE A 562 18.93 49.37 47.04
C PHE A 562 19.60 48.02 47.24
N ASN A 563 20.08 47.42 46.15
CA ASN A 563 21.24 46.52 46.18
C ASN A 563 22.34 47.18 45.38
#